data_AF-A0AAE7BAP3-F1
#
_entry.id   AF-A0AAE7BAP3-F1
#
_cell.length_a   1.000
_cell.length_b   1.000
_cell.length_c   1.000
_cell.angle_alpha   90.00
_cell.angle_beta   90.00
_cell.angle_gamma   90.00
#
_symmetry.space_group_name_H-M   'P 1'
#
loop_
_entity.id
_entity.type
_entity.pdbx_description
1 polymer ?
#
loop_
_entity_poly.entity_id
_entity_poly.type
_entity_poly.pdbx_seq_one_letter_code
_entity_poly.pdbx_strand_id
1 'polypeptide(L)' 'MNIEFRFLQKAIVDKNYISFTYEDKSYRNVKALKMDDENRVHCDKGIFEFGKIRKLVVLRERF' A
#
# COMPACT_ATOMS: atom_id res chain seq x y z
N MET A 1 11.02 -10.54 8.89
CA MET A 1 10.91 -9.39 7.97
C MET A 1 9.94 -9.76 6.86
N ASN A 2 8.76 -9.14 6.81
CA ASN A 2 7.71 -9.51 5.86
C ASN A 2 8.07 -8.95 4.47
N ILE A 3 8.11 -9.80 3.45
CA ILE A 3 8.51 -9.41 2.09
C ILE A 3 7.54 -8.40 1.47
N GLU A 4 6.25 -8.51 1.77
CA GLU A 4 5.20 -7.59 1.31
C GLU A 4 5.44 -6.16 1.82
N PHE A 5 5.94 -6.03 3.05
CA PHE A 5 6.26 -4.73 3.64
C PHE A 5 7.40 -4.05 2.87
N ARG A 6 8.43 -4.80 2.47
CA ARG A 6 9.51 -4.28 1.63
C ARG A 6 9.00 -3.85 0.25
N PHE A 7 8.11 -4.64 -0.35
CA PHE A 7 7.50 -4.27 -1.63
C PHE A 7 6.71 -2.97 -1.53
N LEU A 8 5.95 -2.79 -0.44
CA LEU A 8 5.21 -1.55 -0.19
C LEU A 8 6.15 -0.36 -0.01
N GLN A 9 7.20 -0.50 0.82
CA GLN A 9 8.21 0.56 1.00
C GLN A 9 8.82 0.97 -0.35
N LYS A 10 9.18 0.00 -1.19
CA LYS A 10 9.70 0.26 -2.53
C LYS A 10 8.66 0.93 -3.44
N ALA A 11 7.40 0.51 -3.38
CA ALA A 11 6.32 1.11 -4.15
C ALA A 11 6.12 2.60 -3.81
N ILE A 12 6.21 2.96 -2.53
CA ILE A 12 6.14 4.36 -2.07
C ILE A 12 7.32 5.17 -2.63
N VAL A 13 8.55 4.66 -2.51
CA VAL A 13 9.77 5.34 -3.00
C VAL A 13 9.73 5.55 -4.50
N ASP A 14 9.36 4.50 -5.24
CA ASP A 14 9.29 4.50 -6.71
C ASP A 14 8.00 5.15 -7.23
N LYS A 15 7.10 5.62 -6.35
CA LYS A 15 5.77 6.20 -6.65
C LYS A 15 4.90 5.34 -7.55
N ASN A 16 4.85 4.03 -7.29
CA ASN A 16 3.97 3.12 -8.00
C ASN A 16 2.58 3.14 -7.37
N TYR A 17 1.55 3.00 -8.21
CA TYR A 17 0.23 2.68 -7.69
C TYR A 17 0.22 1.30 -7.02
N ILE A 18 -0.63 1.14 -6.02
CA ILE A 18 -0.89 -0.14 -5.37
C ILE A 18 -2.36 -0.52 -5.45
N SER A 19 -2.64 -1.81 -5.39
CA SER A 19 -3.97 -2.36 -5.23
C SER A 19 -3.99 -3.36 -4.10
N PHE A 20 -5.04 -3.38 -3.30
CA PHE A 20 -5.16 -4.28 -2.17
C PHE A 20 -6.61 -4.46 -1.73
N THR A 21 -6.85 -5.43 -0.85
CA THR A 21 -8.12 -5.62 -0.16
C THR A 21 -7.94 -5.23 1.32
N TYR A 22 -8.91 -4.52 1.88
CA TYR A 22 -8.94 -4.13 3.29
C TYR A 22 -10.38 -4.28 3.80
N GLU A 23 -10.58 -5.11 4.84
CA GLU A 23 -11.90 -5.37 5.46
C GLU A 23 -13.00 -5.62 4.40
N ASP A 24 -12.77 -6.61 3.53
CA ASP A 24 -13.65 -7.04 2.43
C ASP A 24 -13.91 -6.01 1.31
N LYS A 25 -13.30 -4.82 1.39
CA LYS A 25 -13.32 -3.82 0.32
C LYS A 25 -12.05 -3.90 -0.52
N SER A 26 -12.23 -3.89 -1.84
CA SER A 26 -11.12 -3.85 -2.80
C SER A 26 -10.79 -2.41 -3.17
N TYR A 27 -9.52 -2.05 -3.06
CA TYR A 27 -8.97 -0.77 -3.45
C TYR A 27 -8.01 -0.97 -4.61
N ARG A 28 -8.18 -0.19 -5.68
CA ARG A 28 -7.36 -0.27 -6.89
C ARG A 28 -6.80 1.11 -7.25
N ASN A 29 -5.64 1.13 -7.89
CA ASN A 29 -4.95 2.35 -8.33
C ASN A 29 -4.79 3.38 -7.19
N VAL A 30 -4.40 2.90 -6.01
CA VAL A 30 -4.21 3.72 -4.82
C VAL A 30 -2.79 4.28 -4.80
N LYS A 31 -2.64 5.56 -4.47
CA LYS A 31 -1.35 6.21 -4.32
C LYS A 31 -0.83 5.99 -2.91
N ALA A 32 0.15 5.12 -2.74
CA ALA A 32 0.83 4.96 -1.46
C ALA A 32 1.81 6.12 -1.26
N LEU A 33 1.56 6.98 -0.26
CA LEU A 33 2.31 8.22 -0.05
C LEU A 33 3.41 8.07 0.99
N LYS A 34 3.10 7.45 2.12
CA LYS A 34 4.04 7.21 3.22
C LYS A 34 3.59 6.05 4.10
N MET A 35 4.52 5.51 4.88
CA MET A 35 4.22 4.68 6.04
C MET A 35 4.60 5.41 7.33
N ASP A 36 3.81 5.22 8.38
CA ASP A 36 4.11 5.71 9.71
C ASP A 36 4.79 4.64 10.58
N ASP A 37 5.21 5.04 11.78
CA ASP A 37 5.88 4.17 12.75
C ASP A 37 4.94 3.11 13.35
N GLU A 38 3.63 3.25 13.18
CA GLU A 38 2.60 2.31 13.63
C GLU A 38 2.23 1.27 12.53
N ASN A 39 3.03 1.18 11.45
CA ASN A 39 2.77 0.34 10.29
C ASN A 39 1.45 0.63 9.58
N ARG A 40 1.02 1.90 9.54
CA ARG A 40 -0.10 2.35 8.73
C ARG A 40 0.41 2.99 7.45
N VAL A 41 -0.31 2.71 6.37
CA VAL A 41 -0.05 3.19 5.02
C VAL A 41 -0.96 4.37 4.77
N HIS A 42 -0.37 5.54 4.58
CA HIS A 42 -1.10 6.72 4.16
C HIS A 42 -1.21 6.73 2.65
N CYS A 43 -2.43 6.79 2.17
CA CYS A 43 -2.77 6.81 0.77
C CYS A 43 -3.62 8.04 0.41
N ASP A 44 -3.76 8.33 -0.88
CA ASP A 44 -4.72 9.33 -1.39
C ASP A 44 -6.18 9.00 -1.03
N LYS A 45 -6.50 7.72 -0.83
CA LYS A 45 -7.84 7.24 -0.46
C LYS A 45 -8.09 7.15 1.05
N GLY A 46 -7.09 7.39 1.90
CA GLY A 46 -7.21 7.26 3.34
C GLY A 46 -5.99 6.61 3.99
N ILE A 47 -6.14 6.21 5.26
CA ILE A 47 -5.09 5.58 6.06
C ILE A 47 -5.48 4.13 6.31
N PHE A 48 -4.56 3.20 6.07
CA PHE A 48 -4.81 1.76 6.17
C PHE A 48 -3.77 1.07 7.04
N GLU A 49 -4.18 0.28 8.02
CA GLU A 49 -3.27 -0.56 8.80
C GLU A 49 -2.70 -1.70 7.94
N PHE A 50 -1.38 -1.80 7.81
CA PHE A 50 -0.73 -2.82 6.96
C PHE A 50 -1.11 -4.25 7.36
N GLY A 51 -1.29 -4.53 8.66
CA GLY A 51 -1.67 -5.86 9.15
C GLY A 51 -3.06 -6.34 8.69
N LYS A 52 -3.93 -5.42 8.26
CA LYS A 52 -5.27 -5.74 7.73
C LYS A 52 -5.32 -5.75 6.20
N ILE A 53 -4.26 -5.29 5.54
CA ILE A 53 -4.12 -5.33 4.09
C ILE A 53 -3.95 -6.79 3.65
N ARG A 54 -4.73 -7.20 2.65
CA ARG A 54 -4.62 -8.51 2.00
C ARG A 54 -4.47 -8.33 0.50
N LYS A 55 -3.82 -9.30 -0.15
CA LYS A 55 -3.63 -9.31 -1.62
C LYS A 55 -3.01 -8.01 -2.14
N LEU A 56 -1.96 -7.54 -1.49
CA LEU A 56 -1.23 -6.35 -1.93
C LEU A 56 -0.54 -6.62 -3.27
N VAL A 57 -0.81 -5.76 -4.24
CA VAL A 57 -0.19 -5.79 -5.58
C VAL A 57 0.37 -4.41 -5.87
N VAL A 58 1.67 -4.36 -6.17
CA VAL A 58 2.31 -3.15 -6.71
C VAL A 58 2.09 -3.13 -8.21
N LEU A 59 1.47 -2.07 -8.70
CA LEU A 59 1.22 -1.87 -10.12
C LEU A 59 2.48 -1.31 -10.78
N ARG A 60 2.67 -1.58 -12.08
CA ARG A 60 3.81 -1.06 -12.84
C ARG A 60 3.69 0.43 -13.16
N GLU A 61 2.47 0.94 -13.14
CA GLU A 61 2.16 2.34 -13.40
C GLU A 61 2.55 3.22 -12.21
N ARG A 62 3.13 4.39 -12.51
CA ARG A 62 3.61 5.37 -11.53
C ARG A 62 2.78 6.66 -11.55
N PHE A 63 2.94 7.49 -10.53
CA PHE A 63 2.26 8.78 -10.39
C PHE A 63 3.13 9.91 -9.83
#